data_AF-A0A1I7EPP0-F1
#
_entry.id   AF-A0A1I7EPP0-F1
#
_cell.length_a   1.000
_cell.length_b   1.000
_cell.length_c   1.000
_cell.angle_alpha   90.00
_cell.angle_beta   90.00
_cell.angle_gamma   90.00
#
_symmetry.space_group_name_H-M   'P 1'
#
loop_
_entity.id
_entity.type
_entity.pdbx_description
1 polymer ?
#
loop_
_entity_poly.entity_id
_entity_poly.type
_entity_poly.pdbx_seq_one_letter_code
_entity_poly.pdbx_strand_id
1 'polypeptide(L)'
;MKSVLLFVSNVDQALPEIERVTGFVSQILSPAALIANLPDEFDPSSLMHASPRAPQTLDDITRLLVDAWQLALTTSRDTGPAELNEKGYERPMRPGINSGLTVPLAIEPPETSLYLRGKTALGLVIVAGRAHGLGFTPDEITHTISQVMLGVEVLASMEPLARVTFEYTVSILTLDVPPPTSKCSTSDYNICEQIWRDPTLALLGCGPGFPGVNEYNRKLLAAARARWGYTAFITKYPLGHFAYAWRAHGSLTMEYWDSYWRQGMAAVFAHETAHLFGASDEYDGSRCTCAGSGYFNVPNFNCDECESAHRKQDCLMKENDRLLCPWSRGQIGWPYTYEVLGQSTSAGPAFTAFQNRLFCMFKSNDAENRLLVMSSSDALVWTSADYFGQTTQSGPAFAVFQNRLYCAFRSNDEHNRILVISSPNGKFTTPPEMTGHSTSDAPALAEFNGRLYCAFRSQSSSNELFVMSSQDGRNWALTPRTGVRTSSGPALAVFRGKLFCAFRSNDDSNRVLLVSTENGNDWSGPVNTMWNTYAGPGLAVSNGRLLCVFRSADKEKRLLITSTTDGQQWSGPLNGSQRTRATPSVVRFDNMLYIGFQSDGSGNRVLLTNTLGAFDDPDWAKSNEVRTPAEVSK
;
A
#
# COMPACT_ATOMS: atom_id res chain seq x y z
N MET A 1 16.72 -8.12 5.18
CA MET A 1 16.72 -7.16 6.31
C MET A 1 16.59 -7.97 7.56
N LYS A 2 17.40 -7.63 8.57
CA LYS A 2 17.43 -8.29 9.87
C LYS A 2 16.85 -7.35 10.92
N SER A 3 15.93 -7.87 11.74
CA SER A 3 15.42 -7.14 12.91
C SER A 3 16.47 -7.18 14.02
N VAL A 4 16.84 -6.00 14.54
CA VAL A 4 17.89 -5.81 15.54
C VAL A 4 17.32 -4.98 16.68
N LEU A 5 17.46 -5.48 17.91
CA LEU A 5 17.19 -4.70 19.11
C LEU A 5 18.31 -3.67 19.29
N LEU A 6 17.94 -2.41 19.41
CA LEU A 6 18.85 -1.30 19.63
C LEU A 6 18.44 -0.50 20.86
N PHE A 7 19.44 -0.06 21.60
CA PHE A 7 19.32 0.83 22.75
C PHE A 7 19.67 2.25 22.32
N VAL A 8 18.90 3.21 22.79
CA VAL A 8 19.00 4.62 22.38
C VAL A 8 18.94 5.53 23.60
N SER A 9 19.60 6.68 23.52
CA SER A 9 19.42 7.77 24.48
C SER A 9 18.33 8.76 24.05
N ASN A 10 18.02 8.79 22.76
CA ASN A 10 16.98 9.63 22.17
C ASN A 10 16.45 8.98 20.87
N VAL A 11 15.20 8.53 20.89
CA VAL A 11 14.53 7.91 19.74
C VAL A 11 14.47 8.87 18.53
N ASP A 12 14.20 10.16 18.76
CA ASP A 12 14.07 11.16 17.69
C ASP A 12 15.39 11.40 16.93
N GLN A 13 16.54 11.12 17.55
CA GLN A 13 17.84 11.17 16.89
C GLN A 13 18.21 9.86 16.18
N ALA A 14 17.80 8.72 16.74
CA ALA A 14 18.09 7.40 16.19
C ALA A 14 17.29 7.11 14.91
N LEU A 15 16.02 7.54 14.85
CA LEU A 15 15.14 7.32 13.68
C LEU A 15 15.77 7.80 12.35
N PRO A 16 16.14 9.10 12.19
CA PRO A 16 16.72 9.58 10.92
C PRO A 16 18.09 8.96 10.63
N GLU A 17 18.85 8.56 11.64
CA GLU A 17 20.12 7.85 11.44
C GLU A 17 19.89 6.47 10.80
N ILE A 18 18.94 5.70 11.32
CA ILE A 18 18.57 4.38 10.83
C ILE A 18 18.03 4.47 9.38
N GLU A 19 17.19 5.47 9.10
CA GLU A 19 16.68 5.70 7.74
C GLU A 19 17.81 6.01 6.73
N ARG A 20 18.84 6.77 7.14
CA ARG A 20 19.98 7.13 6.29
C ARG A 20 20.79 5.92 5.84
N VAL A 21 20.79 4.85 6.62
CA VAL A 21 21.44 3.57 6.30
C VAL A 21 20.46 2.56 5.70
N THR A 22 19.37 3.05 5.10
CA THR A 22 18.29 2.28 4.46
C THR A 22 17.56 1.30 5.39
N GLY A 23 17.71 1.45 6.70
CA GLY A 23 16.94 0.73 7.69
C GLY A 23 15.59 1.40 7.99
N PHE A 24 14.74 0.70 8.72
CA PHE A 24 13.50 1.28 9.26
C PHE A 24 13.23 0.75 10.68
N VAL A 25 12.56 1.54 11.52
CA VAL A 25 12.17 1.11 12.86
C VAL A 25 10.76 0.54 12.83
N SER A 26 10.62 -0.75 13.16
CA SER A 26 9.32 -1.43 13.20
C SER A 26 8.64 -1.26 14.55
N GLN A 27 9.40 -1.10 15.64
CA GLN A 27 8.87 -1.06 17.00
C GLN A 27 9.66 -0.12 17.89
N ILE A 28 8.97 0.73 18.66
CA ILE A 28 9.53 1.56 19.73
C ILE A 28 9.05 0.95 21.04
N LEU A 29 9.94 0.26 21.74
CA LEU A 29 9.61 -0.46 22.97
C LEU A 29 9.45 0.52 24.13
N SER A 30 10.37 1.48 24.21
CA SER A 30 10.39 2.55 25.21
C SER A 30 11.26 3.71 24.71
N PRO A 31 11.36 4.82 25.45
CA PRO A 31 12.30 5.90 25.13
C PRO A 31 13.78 5.44 25.07
N ALA A 32 14.11 4.27 25.60
CA ALA A 32 15.47 3.74 25.70
C ALA A 32 15.75 2.53 24.78
N ALA A 33 14.74 1.93 24.15
CA ALA A 33 14.89 0.73 23.33
C ALA A 33 13.91 0.67 22.15
N LEU A 34 14.40 0.19 21.00
CA LEU A 34 13.62 0.02 19.77
C LEU A 34 14.09 -1.21 18.99
N ILE A 35 13.26 -1.67 18.05
CA ILE A 35 13.60 -2.71 17.08
C ILE A 35 13.72 -2.08 15.70
N ALA A 36 14.88 -2.23 15.08
CA ALA A 36 15.18 -1.72 13.75
C ALA A 36 15.44 -2.86 12.78
N ASN A 37 14.84 -2.76 11.60
CA ASN A 37 15.10 -3.62 10.46
C ASN A 37 16.21 -2.98 9.62
N LEU A 38 17.39 -3.61 9.63
CA LEU A 38 18.59 -3.10 8.96
C LEU A 38 18.96 -4.00 7.76
N PRO A 39 19.71 -3.49 6.77
CA PRO A 39 20.31 -4.34 5.73
C PRO A 39 21.11 -5.48 6.37
N ASP A 40 21.08 -6.66 5.75
CA ASP A 40 21.60 -7.89 6.37
C ASP A 40 23.12 -7.78 6.63
N GLU A 41 23.81 -7.10 5.73
CA GLU A 41 25.24 -6.80 5.74
C GLU A 41 25.65 -5.60 6.62
N PHE A 42 24.70 -4.79 7.10
CA PHE A 42 25.02 -3.59 7.88
C PHE A 42 25.46 -3.95 9.31
N ASP A 43 26.54 -3.33 9.82
CA ASP A 43 26.98 -3.48 11.20
C ASP A 43 26.28 -2.44 12.11
N PRO A 44 25.33 -2.86 12.97
CA PRO A 44 24.61 -1.95 13.86
C PRO A 44 25.52 -1.25 14.89
N SER A 45 26.73 -1.76 15.14
CA SER A 45 27.70 -1.13 16.04
C SER A 45 28.27 0.18 15.50
N SER A 46 28.05 0.48 14.22
CA SER A 46 28.48 1.71 13.55
C SER A 46 27.52 2.90 13.73
N LEU A 47 26.34 2.67 14.32
CA LEU A 47 25.37 3.72 14.62
C LEU A 47 25.86 4.60 15.78
N MET A 48 25.59 5.91 15.70
CA MET A 48 26.01 6.93 16.66
C MET A 48 24.96 7.18 17.74
N HIS A 49 23.67 7.10 17.39
CA HIS A 49 22.55 7.38 18.28
C HIS A 49 21.82 6.12 18.75
N ALA A 50 22.24 4.95 18.27
CA ALA A 50 21.71 3.65 18.63
C ALA A 50 22.83 2.63 18.82
N SER A 51 22.65 1.66 19.72
CA SER A 51 23.65 0.63 19.99
C SER A 51 23.01 -0.75 20.16
N PRO A 52 23.62 -1.83 19.65
CA PRO A 52 23.18 -3.20 19.97
C PRO A 52 23.57 -3.62 21.39
N ARG A 53 24.36 -2.81 22.12
CA ARG A 53 24.81 -3.12 23.48
C ARG A 53 23.85 -2.51 24.50
N ALA A 54 23.33 -3.36 25.39
CA ALA A 54 22.47 -2.91 26.48
C ALA A 54 23.20 -1.94 27.42
N PRO A 55 22.53 -0.88 27.90
CA PRO A 55 23.06 -0.04 28.96
C PRO A 55 23.12 -0.81 30.29
N GLN A 56 23.90 -0.31 31.25
CA GLN A 56 24.04 -0.94 32.56
C GLN A 56 22.75 -0.97 33.37
N THR A 57 21.85 -0.02 33.13
CA THR A 57 20.57 0.08 33.83
C THR A 57 19.45 0.31 32.82
N LEU A 58 18.33 -0.37 33.06
CA LEU A 58 17.06 -0.26 32.34
C LEU A 58 15.97 -0.27 33.41
N ASP A 59 14.92 0.51 33.20
CA ASP A 59 13.69 0.38 34.00
C ASP A 59 13.03 -0.99 33.78
N ASP A 60 12.18 -1.38 34.72
CA ASP A 60 11.61 -2.73 34.76
C ASP A 60 10.77 -3.06 33.52
N ILE A 61 10.03 -2.08 32.98
CA ILE A 61 9.21 -2.29 31.78
C ILE A 61 10.09 -2.42 30.54
N THR A 62 11.11 -1.56 30.37
CA THR A 62 12.04 -1.69 29.24
C THR A 62 12.77 -3.04 29.31
N ARG A 63 13.20 -3.49 30.49
CA ARG A 63 13.82 -4.81 30.65
C ARG A 63 12.87 -5.94 30.25
N LEU A 64 11.62 -5.91 30.72
CA LEU A 64 10.61 -6.89 30.36
C LEU A 64 10.38 -6.97 28.84
N LEU A 65 10.30 -5.83 28.16
CA LEU A 65 10.14 -5.77 26.70
C LEU A 65 11.35 -6.33 25.96
N VAL A 66 12.56 -6.06 26.45
CA VAL A 66 13.81 -6.61 25.91
C VAL A 66 13.85 -8.14 26.07
N ASP A 67 13.51 -8.64 27.25
CA ASP A 67 13.49 -10.08 27.54
C ASP A 67 12.43 -10.80 26.68
N ALA A 68 11.26 -10.19 26.50
CA ALA A 68 10.21 -10.69 25.61
C ALA A 68 10.65 -10.74 24.13
N TRP A 69 11.39 -9.74 23.66
CA TRP A 69 11.96 -9.75 22.31
C TRP A 69 13.04 -10.82 22.15
N GLN A 70 13.89 -11.01 23.16
CA GLN A 70 14.89 -12.10 23.13
C GLN A 70 14.21 -13.48 23.08
N LEU A 71 13.12 -13.66 23.83
CA LEU A 71 12.27 -14.86 23.75
C LEU A 71 11.62 -15.01 22.36
N ALA A 72 11.26 -13.90 21.71
CA ALA A 72 10.69 -13.94 20.36
C ALA A 72 11.69 -14.48 19.33
N LEU A 73 12.96 -14.06 19.43
CA LEU A 73 14.02 -14.50 18.53
C LEU A 73 14.40 -15.97 18.68
N THR A 74 14.18 -16.57 19.85
CA THR A 74 14.41 -18.00 20.09
C THR A 74 13.22 -18.85 19.66
N THR A 75 11.99 -18.35 19.83
CA THR A 75 10.76 -19.06 19.44
C THR A 75 10.47 -18.99 17.93
N SER A 76 10.91 -17.94 17.22
CA SER A 76 10.67 -17.79 15.77
C SER A 76 11.41 -18.82 14.89
N ARG A 77 12.36 -19.58 15.45
CA ARG A 77 13.13 -20.61 14.72
C ARG A 77 12.41 -21.96 14.61
N ASP A 78 11.30 -22.17 15.33
CA ASP A 78 10.72 -23.50 15.56
C ASP A 78 9.29 -23.73 15.03
N THR A 79 8.67 -22.83 14.25
CA THR A 79 7.28 -23.04 13.80
C THR A 79 7.07 -22.75 12.31
N GLY A 80 6.95 -23.85 11.54
CA GLY A 80 6.17 -23.86 10.30
C GLY A 80 4.66 -23.75 10.61
N PRO A 81 3.80 -23.59 9.58
CA PRO A 81 2.36 -23.44 9.78
C PRO A 81 1.79 -24.67 10.47
N ALA A 82 1.21 -24.51 11.66
CA ALA A 82 0.40 -25.55 12.28
C ALA A 82 -0.99 -25.52 11.60
N GLU A 83 -1.42 -26.64 11.02
CA GLU A 83 -2.78 -26.80 10.50
C GLU A 83 -3.80 -26.45 11.60
N LEU A 84 -4.60 -25.40 11.37
CA LEU A 84 -5.57 -24.84 12.32
C LEU A 84 -6.83 -25.71 12.53
N ASN A 85 -6.83 -26.96 12.10
CA ASN A 85 -8.01 -27.83 12.08
C ASN A 85 -7.73 -29.24 12.64
N GLU A 86 -7.43 -29.38 13.93
CA GLU A 86 -7.56 -30.70 14.57
C GLU A 86 -9.02 -31.02 14.89
N LYS A 87 -9.57 -31.97 14.14
CA LYS A 87 -10.77 -32.75 14.49
C LYS A 87 -10.58 -33.39 15.86
N GLY A 88 -11.42 -33.03 16.83
CA GLY A 88 -11.52 -33.77 18.11
C GLY A 88 -11.79 -32.94 19.36
N TYR A 89 -11.83 -31.61 19.27
CA TYR A 89 -12.10 -30.76 20.44
C TYR A 89 -13.61 -30.58 20.70
N GLU A 90 -14.10 -31.08 21.84
CA GLU A 90 -15.49 -30.88 22.28
C GLU A 90 -15.65 -29.54 23.02
N ARG A 91 -16.50 -28.68 22.45
CA ARG A 91 -16.88 -27.36 22.95
C ARG A 91 -17.86 -27.45 24.13
N PRO A 92 -17.93 -26.44 25.01
CA PRO A 92 -19.18 -26.10 25.66
C PRO A 92 -20.25 -25.74 24.61
N MET A 93 -21.43 -26.34 24.71
CA MET A 93 -22.50 -26.39 23.69
C MET A 93 -22.78 -25.08 22.92
N ARG A 94 -22.84 -25.22 21.58
CA ARG A 94 -23.50 -24.29 20.63
C ARG A 94 -25.02 -24.31 20.87
N PRO A 95 -25.70 -23.18 21.09
CA PRO A 95 -27.12 -23.08 20.76
C PRO A 95 -27.25 -22.95 19.24
N GLY A 96 -28.18 -23.69 18.62
CA GLY A 96 -28.56 -23.45 17.23
C GLY A 96 -29.08 -22.02 17.09
N ILE A 97 -28.49 -21.23 16.20
CA ILE A 97 -28.88 -19.83 16.00
C ILE A 97 -29.89 -19.78 14.85
N ASN A 98 -31.15 -19.56 15.22
CA ASN A 98 -32.17 -19.08 14.31
C ASN A 98 -31.92 -17.60 13.97
N SER A 99 -31.95 -17.33 12.67
CA SER A 99 -32.29 -16.10 11.94
C SER A 99 -32.21 -14.74 12.66
N GLY A 100 -31.42 -13.86 12.05
CA GLY A 100 -31.83 -12.49 11.72
C GLY A 100 -31.40 -11.43 12.72
N LEU A 101 -30.32 -10.72 12.40
CA LEU A 101 -30.08 -9.37 12.89
C LEU A 101 -29.14 -8.64 11.91
N THR A 102 -29.75 -7.80 11.08
CA THR A 102 -29.12 -6.69 10.39
C THR A 102 -28.79 -5.61 11.43
N VAL A 103 -27.52 -5.23 11.56
CA VAL A 103 -27.11 -4.06 12.36
C VAL A 103 -26.91 -2.88 11.40
N PRO A 104 -27.40 -1.66 11.72
CA PRO A 104 -27.36 -0.53 10.81
C PRO A 104 -25.93 -0.02 10.57
N LEU A 105 -25.66 0.38 9.33
CA LEU A 105 -24.56 1.27 9.00
C LEU A 105 -24.72 2.64 9.70
N ALA A 106 -23.57 3.27 9.96
CA ALA A 106 -23.33 4.66 10.37
C ALA A 106 -23.25 4.96 11.88
N ILE A 107 -22.06 4.71 12.43
CA ILE A 107 -21.43 5.58 13.45
C ILE A 107 -20.01 5.82 12.94
N GLU A 108 -19.63 7.07 12.67
CA GLU A 108 -18.25 7.39 12.26
C GLU A 108 -17.30 6.97 13.39
N PRO A 109 -16.33 6.06 13.13
CA PRO A 109 -15.38 5.64 14.15
C PRO A 109 -14.52 6.85 14.56
N PRO A 110 -14.05 6.94 15.83
CA PRO A 110 -12.95 7.83 16.11
C PRO A 110 -11.78 7.47 15.17
N GLU A 111 -11.11 8.49 14.64
CA GLU A 111 -10.09 8.47 13.57
C GLU A 111 -8.79 7.69 13.93
N THR A 112 -8.83 6.64 14.76
CA THR A 112 -7.63 6.05 15.34
C THR A 112 -7.08 4.85 14.56
N SER A 113 -7.80 4.28 13.58
CA SER A 113 -7.30 3.11 12.81
C SER A 113 -7.88 3.04 11.39
N LEU A 114 -7.74 4.12 10.61
CA LEU A 114 -8.24 4.14 9.23
C LEU A 114 -7.37 3.33 8.26
N TYR A 115 -6.04 3.39 8.44
CA TYR A 115 -5.06 2.61 7.66
C TYR A 115 -3.83 2.31 8.51
N LEU A 116 -3.19 1.18 8.27
CA LEU A 116 -2.00 0.78 9.04
C LEU A 116 -0.75 1.41 8.43
N ARG A 117 -0.41 2.67 8.78
CA ARG A 117 0.76 3.36 8.21
C ARG A 117 1.42 4.33 9.16
N GLY A 118 2.74 4.48 9.05
CA GLY A 118 3.49 5.34 9.94
C GLY A 118 3.45 4.83 11.38
N LYS A 119 3.64 5.75 12.31
CA LYS A 119 3.62 5.44 13.73
C LYS A 119 2.20 5.12 14.22
N THR A 120 2.05 3.97 14.87
CA THR A 120 0.83 3.44 15.48
C THR A 120 1.08 3.19 16.97
N ALA A 121 0.28 3.81 17.85
CA ALA A 121 0.36 3.59 19.29
C ALA A 121 -0.37 2.30 19.69
N LEU A 122 0.31 1.41 20.41
CA LEU A 122 -0.22 0.15 20.91
C LEU A 122 -0.25 0.17 22.44
N GLY A 123 -1.45 0.31 23.00
CA GLY A 123 -1.67 0.13 24.44
C GLY A 123 -1.85 -1.35 24.76
N LEU A 124 -0.80 -2.03 25.22
CA LEU A 124 -0.89 -3.44 25.62
C LEU A 124 -1.26 -3.54 27.11
N VAL A 125 -2.47 -3.99 27.39
CA VAL A 125 -3.02 -4.10 28.75
C VAL A 125 -3.21 -5.57 29.10
N ILE A 126 -2.37 -6.09 29.99
CA ILE A 126 -2.49 -7.45 30.53
C ILE A 126 -3.33 -7.38 31.80
N VAL A 127 -4.51 -8.02 31.79
CA VAL A 127 -5.50 -7.98 32.86
C VAL A 127 -5.55 -9.31 33.59
N ALA A 128 -4.98 -9.32 34.79
CA ALA A 128 -4.98 -10.43 35.73
C ALA A 128 -6.08 -10.27 36.79
N GLY A 129 -6.54 -11.37 37.37
CA GLY A 129 -7.45 -11.38 38.53
C GLY A 129 -6.81 -12.04 39.76
N ARG A 130 -7.21 -11.63 40.96
CA ARG A 130 -6.78 -12.28 42.22
C ARG A 130 -7.46 -13.63 42.48
N ALA A 131 -8.59 -13.90 41.81
CA ALA A 131 -9.27 -15.17 41.92
C ALA A 131 -8.44 -16.32 41.29
N HIS A 132 -8.63 -17.53 41.79
CA HIS A 132 -7.89 -18.71 41.34
C HIS A 132 -8.00 -18.90 39.81
N GLY A 133 -6.85 -19.05 39.15
CA GLY A 133 -6.76 -19.28 37.70
C GLY A 133 -6.75 -18.01 36.84
N LEU A 134 -6.99 -16.81 37.41
CA LEU A 134 -6.99 -15.54 36.66
C LEU A 134 -5.66 -14.78 36.73
N GLY A 135 -4.72 -15.24 37.56
CA GLY A 135 -3.41 -14.62 37.71
C GLY A 135 -2.47 -14.93 36.55
N PHE A 136 -1.59 -13.99 36.23
CA PHE A 136 -0.47 -14.20 35.31
C PHE A 136 0.84 -14.40 36.08
N THR A 137 1.62 -15.38 35.65
CA THR A 137 3.02 -15.55 36.08
C THR A 137 3.93 -14.61 35.27
N PRO A 138 5.15 -14.31 35.77
CA PRO A 138 6.13 -13.53 35.00
C PRO A 138 6.47 -14.14 33.63
N ASP A 139 6.54 -15.47 33.52
CA ASP A 139 6.80 -16.16 32.26
C ASP A 139 5.64 -16.01 31.27
N GLU A 140 4.40 -16.09 31.74
CA GLU A 140 3.21 -15.89 30.91
C GLU A 140 3.11 -14.45 30.39
N ILE A 141 3.46 -13.46 31.23
CA ILE A 141 3.55 -12.05 30.83
C ILE A 141 4.61 -11.89 29.73
N THR A 142 5.81 -12.41 29.95
CA THR A 142 6.93 -12.30 29.02
C THR A 142 6.59 -12.99 27.69
N HIS A 143 5.99 -14.18 27.74
CA HIS A 143 5.53 -14.90 26.56
C HIS A 143 4.43 -14.15 25.81
N THR A 144 3.44 -13.60 26.52
CA THR A 144 2.37 -12.78 25.94
C THR A 144 2.93 -11.61 25.15
N ILE A 145 3.82 -10.83 25.77
CA ILE A 145 4.46 -9.67 25.14
C ILE A 145 5.29 -10.13 23.93
N SER A 146 6.02 -11.25 24.05
CA SER A 146 6.83 -11.83 22.99
C SER A 146 5.99 -12.17 21.75
N GLN A 147 4.81 -12.76 21.94
CA GLN A 147 3.90 -13.11 20.84
C GLN A 147 3.26 -11.88 20.20
N VAL A 148 2.89 -10.87 21.00
CA VAL A 148 2.41 -9.58 20.48
C VAL A 148 3.48 -8.94 19.59
N MET A 149 4.74 -8.89 20.06
CA MET A 149 5.87 -8.35 19.30
C MET A 149 6.10 -9.07 17.98
N LEU A 150 6.00 -10.41 17.95
CA LEU A 150 6.10 -11.19 16.72
C LEU A 150 4.96 -10.87 15.74
N GLY A 151 3.72 -10.76 16.24
CA GLY A 151 2.56 -10.46 15.41
C GLY A 151 2.67 -9.10 14.72
N VAL A 152 3.04 -8.07 15.47
CA VAL A 152 3.21 -6.73 14.89
C VAL A 152 4.47 -6.59 14.03
N GLU A 153 5.54 -7.35 14.32
CA GLU A 153 6.74 -7.36 13.46
C GLU A 153 6.43 -7.91 12.07
N VAL A 154 5.59 -8.96 11.99
CA VAL A 154 5.12 -9.51 10.72
C VAL A 154 4.41 -8.42 9.91
N LEU A 155 3.48 -7.67 10.52
CA LEU A 155 2.80 -6.57 9.83
C LEU A 155 3.77 -5.44 9.45
N ALA A 156 4.62 -5.00 10.37
CA ALA A 156 5.52 -3.87 10.13
C ALA A 156 6.55 -4.15 9.02
N SER A 157 6.91 -5.42 8.80
CA SER A 157 7.88 -5.84 7.79
C SER A 157 7.29 -6.12 6.40
N MET A 158 5.98 -6.34 6.29
CA MET A 158 5.32 -6.71 5.01
C MET A 158 5.25 -5.58 3.97
N GLU A 159 5.25 -4.32 4.41
CA GLU A 159 5.24 -3.16 3.50
C GLU A 159 6.12 -2.03 4.04
N PRO A 160 7.44 -2.06 3.77
CA PRO A 160 8.36 -1.03 4.25
C PRO A 160 7.99 0.39 3.84
N LEU A 161 7.29 0.59 2.70
CA LEU A 161 6.85 1.92 2.28
C LEU A 161 5.69 2.47 3.12
N ALA A 162 4.92 1.60 3.76
CA ALA A 162 3.92 2.00 4.74
C ALA A 162 4.57 2.55 6.00
N ARG A 163 5.87 2.30 6.22
CA ARG A 163 6.67 2.78 7.36
C ARG A 163 5.97 2.55 8.70
N VAL A 164 5.41 1.36 8.87
CA VAL A 164 4.65 1.03 10.07
C VAL A 164 5.62 0.90 11.23
N THR A 165 5.37 1.67 12.29
CA THR A 165 6.12 1.61 13.55
C THR A 165 5.14 1.48 14.70
N PHE A 166 5.23 0.41 15.49
CA PHE A 166 4.40 0.26 16.69
C PHE A 166 5.12 0.84 17.90
N GLU A 167 4.51 1.80 18.59
CA GLU A 167 5.03 2.36 19.84
C GLU A 167 4.22 1.84 21.02
N TYR A 168 4.90 1.22 21.98
CA TYR A 168 4.25 0.50 23.07
C TYR A 168 3.94 1.38 24.27
N THR A 169 2.79 1.13 24.89
CA THR A 169 2.53 1.47 26.28
C THR A 169 2.00 0.22 26.97
N VAL A 170 2.78 -0.35 27.88
CA VAL A 170 2.43 -1.60 28.56
C VAL A 170 1.86 -1.32 29.95
N SER A 171 0.72 -1.93 30.27
CA SER A 171 0.12 -1.90 31.60
C SER A 171 -0.22 -3.32 32.04
N ILE A 172 0.30 -3.73 33.19
CA ILE A 172 0.03 -5.04 33.79
C ILE A 172 -0.78 -4.77 35.05
N LEU A 173 -2.08 -5.12 35.01
CA LEU A 173 -3.04 -4.74 36.04
C LEU A 173 -3.65 -5.98 36.67
N THR A 174 -3.72 -5.98 37.99
CA THR A 174 -4.33 -7.08 38.77
C THR A 174 -5.58 -6.57 39.46
N LEU A 175 -6.73 -7.13 39.08
CA LEU A 175 -8.04 -6.77 39.59
C LEU A 175 -8.44 -7.63 40.78
N ASP A 176 -9.18 -7.02 41.71
CA ASP A 176 -9.88 -7.71 42.79
C ASP A 176 -11.37 -7.86 42.46
N VAL A 177 -11.65 -8.46 41.30
CA VAL A 177 -13.01 -8.66 40.78
C VAL A 177 -13.19 -10.15 40.44
N PRO A 178 -14.29 -10.80 40.87
CA PRO A 178 -14.56 -12.20 40.53
C PRO A 178 -14.80 -12.38 39.02
N PRO A 179 -14.64 -13.60 38.48
CA PRO A 179 -14.98 -13.87 37.09
C PRO A 179 -16.49 -13.67 36.84
N PRO A 180 -16.89 -13.41 35.57
CA PRO A 180 -18.29 -13.36 35.18
C PRO A 180 -19.05 -14.61 35.62
N THR A 181 -20.22 -14.41 36.25
CA THR A 181 -21.13 -15.51 36.62
C THR A 181 -22.06 -15.92 35.48
N SER A 182 -22.26 -15.03 34.52
CA SER A 182 -23.07 -15.28 33.32
C SER A 182 -22.25 -15.98 32.25
N LYS A 183 -22.91 -16.81 31.42
CA LYS A 183 -22.26 -17.41 30.24
C LYS A 183 -21.91 -16.30 29.23
N CYS A 184 -20.64 -16.21 28.88
CA CYS A 184 -20.19 -15.26 27.85
C CYS A 184 -20.74 -15.65 26.47
N SER A 185 -21.00 -14.64 25.63
CA SER A 185 -21.62 -14.82 24.32
C SER A 185 -20.87 -14.04 23.24
N THR A 186 -20.86 -14.57 22.02
CA THR A 186 -20.42 -13.84 20.82
C THR A 186 -21.50 -12.92 20.25
N SER A 187 -22.74 -13.03 20.74
CA SER A 187 -23.83 -12.11 20.38
C SER A 187 -23.82 -10.80 21.18
N ASP A 188 -23.21 -10.83 22.36
CA ASP A 188 -23.03 -9.67 23.24
C ASP A 188 -21.82 -9.93 24.15
N TYR A 189 -20.67 -9.43 23.72
CA TYR A 189 -19.41 -9.57 24.46
C TYR A 189 -19.41 -8.76 25.75
N ASN A 190 -20.24 -7.72 25.85
CA ASN A 190 -20.23 -6.80 26.98
C ASN A 190 -20.73 -7.49 28.28
N ILE A 191 -21.51 -8.56 28.17
CA ILE A 191 -21.99 -9.37 29.31
C ILE A 191 -20.84 -9.77 30.24
N CYS A 192 -19.70 -10.18 29.67
CA CYS A 192 -18.52 -10.61 30.42
C CYS A 192 -17.44 -9.53 30.48
N GLU A 193 -17.20 -8.81 29.38
CA GLU A 193 -16.11 -7.84 29.31
C GLU A 193 -16.24 -6.73 30.36
N GLN A 194 -17.43 -6.16 30.55
CA GLN A 194 -17.61 -5.00 31.43
C GLN A 194 -17.13 -5.27 32.87
N ILE A 195 -17.19 -6.53 33.31
CA ILE A 195 -16.83 -6.94 34.67
C ILE A 195 -15.35 -6.71 34.95
N TRP A 196 -14.47 -6.93 33.98
CA TRP A 196 -13.03 -6.72 34.14
C TRP A 196 -12.53 -5.48 33.39
N ARG A 197 -13.11 -5.15 32.22
CA ARG A 197 -12.69 -4.02 31.38
C ARG A 197 -12.93 -2.68 32.07
N ASP A 198 -14.09 -2.48 32.68
CA ASP A 198 -14.44 -1.18 33.24
C ASP A 198 -13.59 -0.85 34.49
N PRO A 199 -13.35 -1.80 35.43
CA PRO A 199 -12.36 -1.60 36.49
C PRO A 199 -10.94 -1.41 35.98
N THR A 200 -10.55 -2.09 34.90
CA THR A 200 -9.25 -1.89 34.23
C THR A 200 -9.11 -0.45 33.72
N LEU A 201 -10.12 0.06 33.02
CA LEU A 201 -10.15 1.43 32.51
C LEU A 201 -10.12 2.46 33.64
N ALA A 202 -10.79 2.20 34.75
CA ALA A 202 -10.74 3.06 35.93
C ALA A 202 -9.31 3.17 36.50
N LEU A 203 -8.56 2.06 36.55
CA LEU A 203 -7.14 2.08 36.95
C LEU A 203 -6.25 2.82 35.94
N LEU A 204 -6.61 2.80 34.65
CA LEU A 204 -5.99 3.61 33.60
C LEU A 204 -6.49 5.08 33.59
N GLY A 205 -7.32 5.46 34.56
CA GLY A 205 -7.84 6.82 34.69
C GLY A 205 -8.82 7.22 33.59
N CYS A 206 -9.57 6.27 33.03
CA CYS A 206 -10.57 6.48 31.98
C CYS A 206 -11.97 6.08 32.46
N GLY A 207 -13.01 6.58 31.77
CA GLY A 207 -14.39 6.16 32.03
C GLY A 207 -14.65 4.68 31.75
N PRO A 208 -15.83 4.13 32.11
CA PRO A 208 -16.19 2.75 31.80
C PRO A 208 -16.60 2.59 30.32
N GLY A 209 -16.70 1.33 29.87
CA GLY A 209 -17.23 0.98 28.57
C GLY A 209 -16.35 1.37 27.39
N PHE A 210 -16.89 1.19 26.20
CA PHE A 210 -16.22 1.55 24.95
C PHE A 210 -15.86 3.05 24.82
N PRO A 211 -16.64 4.01 25.36
CA PRO A 211 -16.19 5.41 25.41
C PRO A 211 -14.90 5.60 26.22
N GLY A 212 -14.70 4.83 27.29
CA GLY A 212 -13.47 4.81 28.08
C GLY A 212 -12.28 4.24 27.33
N VAL A 213 -12.48 3.17 26.54
CA VAL A 213 -11.46 2.64 25.63
C VAL A 213 -11.02 3.72 24.63
N ASN A 214 -11.98 4.43 24.03
CA ASN A 214 -11.68 5.54 23.12
C ASN A 214 -10.92 6.68 23.81
N GLU A 215 -11.25 7.00 25.06
CA GLU A 215 -10.51 7.98 25.87
C GLU A 215 -9.05 7.55 26.05
N TYR A 216 -8.81 6.28 26.40
CA TYR A 216 -7.47 5.73 26.54
C TYR A 216 -6.69 5.75 25.23
N ASN A 217 -7.31 5.34 24.12
CA ASN A 217 -6.72 5.42 22.78
C ASN A 217 -6.26 6.84 22.44
N ARG A 218 -7.06 7.88 22.76
CA ARG A 218 -6.65 9.28 22.54
C ARG A 218 -5.44 9.69 23.38
N LYS A 219 -5.34 9.20 24.62
CA LYS A 219 -4.15 9.42 25.48
C LYS A 219 -2.91 8.79 24.86
N LEU A 220 -3.01 7.56 24.35
CA LEU A 220 -1.93 6.86 23.66
C LEU A 220 -1.45 7.64 22.40
N LEU A 221 -2.39 8.08 21.57
CA LEU A 221 -2.07 8.88 20.38
C LEU A 221 -1.30 10.16 20.73
N ALA A 222 -1.78 10.89 21.74
CA ALA A 222 -1.16 12.13 22.18
C ALA A 222 0.25 11.89 22.75
N ALA A 223 0.44 10.83 23.53
CA ALA A 223 1.72 10.47 24.13
C ALA A 223 2.76 10.07 23.06
N ALA A 224 2.39 9.18 22.15
CA ALA A 224 3.29 8.67 21.10
C ALA A 224 3.48 9.65 19.92
N ARG A 225 2.66 10.72 19.86
CA ARG A 225 2.47 11.57 18.67
C ARG A 225 2.16 10.71 17.44
N ALA A 226 1.38 9.66 17.65
CA ALA A 226 1.00 8.70 16.62
C ALA A 226 -0.28 9.16 15.93
N ARG A 227 -0.43 8.79 14.65
CA ARG A 227 -1.66 9.06 13.89
C ARG A 227 -2.72 8.01 14.17
N TRP A 228 -2.28 6.77 14.34
CA TRP A 228 -3.13 5.62 14.59
C TRP A 228 -2.82 4.99 15.93
N GLY A 229 -3.78 4.27 16.49
CA GLY A 229 -3.58 3.59 17.74
C GLY A 229 -4.82 2.85 18.21
N TYR A 230 -4.57 1.85 19.04
CA TYR A 230 -5.57 0.97 19.59
C TYR A 230 -5.07 0.36 20.91
N THR A 231 -6.01 -0.21 21.64
CA THR A 231 -5.74 -0.92 22.90
C THR A 231 -5.91 -2.42 22.69
N ALA A 232 -4.91 -3.19 23.10
CA ALA A 232 -4.96 -4.65 23.14
C ALA A 232 -5.13 -5.12 24.58
N PHE A 233 -6.25 -5.76 24.90
CA PHE A 233 -6.50 -6.40 26.18
C PHE A 233 -6.14 -7.88 26.09
N ILE A 234 -5.22 -8.34 26.93
CA ILE A 234 -4.92 -9.77 27.09
C ILE A 234 -5.34 -10.20 28.50
N THR A 235 -6.17 -11.23 28.61
CA THR A 235 -6.76 -11.59 29.90
C THR A 235 -6.94 -13.09 30.10
N LYS A 236 -7.04 -13.52 31.35
CA LYS A 236 -7.49 -14.87 31.73
C LYS A 236 -8.95 -14.89 32.19
N TYR A 237 -9.62 -13.73 32.20
CA TYR A 237 -11.06 -13.67 32.45
C TYR A 237 -11.81 -14.34 31.29
N PRO A 238 -12.87 -15.13 31.57
CA PRO A 238 -13.66 -15.79 30.53
C PRO A 238 -14.19 -14.82 29.46
N LEU A 239 -14.03 -15.20 28.19
CA LEU A 239 -14.53 -14.46 27.03
C LEU A 239 -15.59 -15.25 26.26
N GLY A 240 -16.35 -14.56 25.39
CA GLY A 240 -17.29 -15.21 24.47
C GLY A 240 -16.61 -15.87 23.27
N HIS A 241 -15.43 -15.34 22.89
CA HIS A 241 -14.55 -15.87 21.85
C HIS A 241 -13.09 -15.63 22.29
N PHE A 242 -12.17 -16.45 21.83
CA PHE A 242 -10.78 -16.44 22.31
C PHE A 242 -9.98 -15.21 21.84
N ALA A 243 -10.34 -14.61 20.71
CA ALA A 243 -9.73 -13.40 20.15
C ALA A 243 -10.72 -12.65 19.26
N TYR A 244 -10.75 -11.33 19.32
CA TYR A 244 -11.59 -10.51 18.44
C TYR A 244 -11.18 -9.04 18.48
N ALA A 245 -11.46 -8.32 17.40
CA ALA A 245 -11.24 -6.88 17.27
C ALA A 245 -12.55 -6.10 17.05
N TRP A 246 -12.62 -4.93 17.69
CA TRP A 246 -13.71 -3.96 17.58
C TRP A 246 -13.21 -2.66 16.96
N ARG A 247 -13.34 -2.55 15.64
CA ARG A 247 -12.90 -1.36 14.89
C ARG A 247 -13.58 -0.06 15.35
N ALA A 248 -14.85 -0.12 15.74
CA ALA A 248 -15.60 1.06 16.21
C ALA A 248 -15.03 1.70 17.48
N HIS A 249 -14.21 0.97 18.24
CA HIS A 249 -13.67 1.40 19.53
C HIS A 249 -12.14 1.32 19.60
N GLY A 250 -11.49 0.88 18.50
CA GLY A 250 -10.05 0.69 18.44
C GLY A 250 -9.55 -0.25 19.53
N SER A 251 -10.16 -1.42 19.68
CA SER A 251 -9.74 -2.41 20.68
C SER A 251 -9.70 -3.84 20.16
N LEU A 252 -8.64 -4.55 20.55
CA LEU A 252 -8.46 -5.98 20.36
C LEU A 252 -8.51 -6.64 21.74
N THR A 253 -9.20 -7.77 21.86
CA THR A 253 -9.26 -8.56 23.11
C THR A 253 -8.88 -10.00 22.83
N MET A 254 -8.02 -10.58 23.67
CA MET A 254 -7.61 -11.98 23.59
C MET A 254 -7.59 -12.65 24.95
N GLU A 255 -8.03 -13.91 24.98
CA GLU A 255 -7.92 -14.80 26.13
C GLU A 255 -6.57 -15.54 26.10
N TYR A 256 -5.86 -15.53 27.23
CA TYR A 256 -4.63 -16.30 27.41
C TYR A 256 -4.92 -17.73 27.90
N TRP A 257 -4.38 -18.73 27.21
CA TRP A 257 -4.58 -20.16 27.49
C TRP A 257 -3.35 -21.05 27.15
N ASP A 258 -2.83 -21.81 28.11
CA ASP A 258 -1.50 -22.44 28.02
C ASP A 258 -1.28 -23.48 26.90
N SER A 259 -2.29 -24.22 26.46
CA SER A 259 -2.09 -25.40 25.59
C SER A 259 -2.18 -25.15 24.08
N TYR A 260 -2.70 -24.00 23.62
CA TYR A 260 -2.89 -23.69 22.19
C TYR A 260 -1.99 -22.54 21.71
N TRP A 261 -1.63 -21.61 22.61
CA TRP A 261 -1.04 -20.32 22.22
C TRP A 261 0.47 -20.29 22.03
N ARG A 262 1.20 -21.34 22.41
CA ARG A 262 2.68 -21.37 22.33
C ARG A 262 3.23 -21.29 20.89
N GLN A 263 2.38 -21.45 19.86
CA GLN A 263 2.80 -21.42 18.45
C GLN A 263 1.95 -20.52 17.53
N GLY A 264 0.74 -20.11 17.92
CA GLY A 264 -0.21 -19.38 17.04
C GLY A 264 -0.59 -17.95 17.46
N MET A 265 -0.22 -17.50 18.66
CA MET A 265 -0.69 -16.21 19.20
C MET A 265 -0.25 -15.01 18.37
N ALA A 266 0.98 -15.01 17.90
CA ALA A 266 1.49 -13.94 17.04
C ALA A 266 0.64 -13.76 15.76
N ALA A 267 0.26 -14.86 15.11
CA ALA A 267 -0.49 -14.81 13.86
C ALA A 267 -1.93 -14.32 14.09
N VAL A 268 -2.59 -14.80 15.15
CA VAL A 268 -3.92 -14.29 15.54
C VAL A 268 -3.85 -12.83 15.95
N PHE A 269 -2.84 -12.41 16.72
CA PHE A 269 -2.70 -11.00 17.09
C PHE A 269 -2.55 -10.10 15.85
N ALA A 270 -1.76 -10.55 14.86
CA ALA A 270 -1.62 -9.85 13.59
C ALA A 270 -2.94 -9.80 12.79
N HIS A 271 -3.67 -10.91 12.75
CA HIS A 271 -4.98 -11.03 12.11
C HIS A 271 -6.00 -10.06 12.72
N GLU A 272 -6.15 -10.07 14.04
CA GLU A 272 -7.06 -9.16 14.75
C GLU A 272 -6.62 -7.70 14.63
N THR A 273 -5.32 -7.44 14.58
CA THR A 273 -4.79 -6.11 14.28
C THR A 273 -5.22 -5.66 12.89
N ALA A 274 -5.18 -6.53 11.87
CA ALA A 274 -5.61 -6.19 10.52
C ALA A 274 -7.10 -5.82 10.45
N HIS A 275 -7.98 -6.47 11.23
CA HIS A 275 -9.39 -6.08 11.35
C HIS A 275 -9.58 -4.65 11.88
N LEU A 276 -8.76 -4.22 12.84
CA LEU A 276 -8.82 -2.84 13.35
C LEU A 276 -8.57 -1.80 12.25
N PHE A 277 -7.79 -2.16 11.23
CA PHE A 277 -7.52 -1.34 10.06
C PHE A 277 -8.42 -1.65 8.85
N GLY A 278 -9.41 -2.51 9.03
CA GLY A 278 -10.49 -2.75 8.05
C GLY A 278 -10.33 -3.99 7.19
N ALA A 279 -9.36 -4.86 7.44
CA ALA A 279 -9.33 -6.17 6.78
C ALA A 279 -10.57 -7.00 7.15
N SER A 280 -11.07 -7.79 6.22
CA SER A 280 -12.17 -8.74 6.44
C SER A 280 -11.63 -10.16 6.48
N ASP A 281 -12.34 -11.04 7.18
CA ASP A 281 -12.06 -12.49 7.15
C ASP A 281 -12.18 -13.06 5.75
N GLU A 282 -11.41 -14.10 5.42
CA GLU A 282 -11.37 -14.69 4.08
C GLU A 282 -11.59 -16.21 4.05
N TYR A 283 -11.67 -16.86 5.21
CA TYR A 283 -11.76 -18.32 5.33
C TYR A 283 -13.20 -18.85 5.39
N ASP A 284 -13.38 -20.10 4.95
CA ASP A 284 -14.63 -20.86 5.06
C ASP A 284 -15.15 -20.90 6.51
N GLY A 285 -16.44 -20.64 6.69
CA GLY A 285 -17.08 -20.59 8.00
C GLY A 285 -17.01 -19.23 8.73
N SER A 286 -16.22 -18.27 8.24
CA SER A 286 -16.26 -16.86 8.71
C SER A 286 -17.52 -16.12 8.26
N ARG A 287 -18.23 -16.64 7.25
CA ARG A 287 -19.29 -15.94 6.50
C ARG A 287 -18.78 -14.66 5.83
N CYS A 288 -17.53 -14.67 5.40
CA CYS A 288 -16.97 -13.60 4.58
C CYS A 288 -17.85 -13.33 3.36
N THR A 289 -17.80 -12.09 2.87
CA THR A 289 -18.58 -11.67 1.70
C THR A 289 -17.66 -10.94 0.73
N CYS A 290 -18.10 -10.78 -0.51
CA CYS A 290 -17.34 -10.06 -1.53
C CYS A 290 -17.44 -8.54 -1.41
N ALA A 291 -18.05 -8.05 -0.32
CA ALA A 291 -18.25 -6.64 -0.08
C ALA A 291 -16.91 -5.90 0.09
N GLY A 292 -16.94 -4.60 -0.21
CA GLY A 292 -15.83 -3.71 0.06
C GLY A 292 -15.63 -3.50 1.56
N SER A 293 -14.38 -3.39 1.98
CA SER A 293 -14.03 -3.11 3.38
C SER A 293 -12.81 -2.19 3.49
N GLY A 294 -12.55 -1.71 4.71
CA GLY A 294 -11.56 -0.68 5.00
C GLY A 294 -11.94 0.69 4.44
N TYR A 295 -11.07 1.68 4.63
CA TYR A 295 -11.27 3.03 4.09
C TYR A 295 -11.31 3.02 2.56
N PHE A 296 -10.45 2.17 1.98
CA PHE A 296 -10.42 1.70 0.60
C PHE A 296 -11.76 1.29 -0.04
N ASN A 297 -12.71 0.82 0.76
CA ASN A 297 -13.83 0.00 0.28
C ASN A 297 -13.37 -1.11 -0.69
N VAL A 298 -12.22 -1.73 -0.40
CA VAL A 298 -11.60 -2.74 -1.27
C VAL A 298 -12.34 -4.06 -1.12
N PRO A 299 -12.78 -4.69 -2.21
CA PRO A 299 -13.55 -5.94 -2.14
C PRO A 299 -12.71 -7.07 -1.58
N ASN A 300 -13.37 -8.05 -1.00
CA ASN A 300 -12.74 -9.25 -0.49
C ASN A 300 -12.83 -10.41 -1.49
N PHE A 301 -12.11 -10.32 -2.61
CA PHE A 301 -12.10 -11.41 -3.59
C PHE A 301 -11.19 -12.60 -3.21
N ASN A 302 -10.58 -12.63 -2.03
CA ASN A 302 -9.94 -13.84 -1.50
C ASN A 302 -10.84 -14.68 -0.59
N CYS A 303 -12.00 -14.15 -0.20
CA CYS A 303 -13.01 -14.88 0.55
C CYS A 303 -13.40 -16.20 -0.11
N ASP A 304 -13.45 -17.30 0.66
CA ASP A 304 -13.86 -18.62 0.19
C ASP A 304 -15.28 -18.67 -0.37
N GLU A 305 -16.18 -17.86 0.18
CA GLU A 305 -17.58 -17.79 -0.25
C GLU A 305 -17.78 -16.98 -1.55
N CYS A 306 -16.71 -16.37 -2.07
CA CYS A 306 -16.79 -15.51 -3.25
C CYS A 306 -16.44 -16.24 -4.54
N GLU A 307 -17.41 -16.40 -5.43
CA GLU A 307 -17.16 -16.70 -6.84
C GLU A 307 -16.50 -15.49 -7.52
N SER A 308 -15.18 -15.56 -7.69
CA SER A 308 -14.41 -14.51 -8.36
C SER A 308 -13.46 -15.11 -9.39
N ALA A 309 -13.27 -14.42 -10.52
CA ALA A 309 -12.26 -14.79 -11.50
C ALA A 309 -10.82 -14.53 -11.02
N HIS A 310 -10.66 -13.87 -9.86
CA HIS A 310 -9.39 -13.67 -9.18
C HIS A 310 -8.96 -14.94 -8.44
N ARG A 311 -7.66 -15.25 -8.50
CA ARG A 311 -7.07 -16.42 -7.83
C ARG A 311 -7.12 -16.24 -6.30
N LYS A 312 -7.61 -17.27 -5.60
CA LYS A 312 -7.52 -17.38 -4.13
C LYS A 312 -6.11 -17.80 -3.72
N GLN A 313 -5.64 -17.30 -2.59
CA GLN A 313 -4.34 -17.61 -2.03
C GLN A 313 -4.38 -17.62 -0.51
N ASP A 314 -3.51 -18.42 0.10
CA ASP A 314 -3.30 -18.37 1.54
C ASP A 314 -2.71 -17.01 1.93
N CYS A 315 -3.21 -16.46 3.02
CA CYS A 315 -2.80 -15.18 3.57
C CYS A 315 -3.26 -15.04 5.02
N LEU A 316 -2.81 -14.00 5.72
CA LEU A 316 -3.09 -13.74 7.13
C LEU A 316 -4.59 -13.81 7.46
N MET A 317 -5.44 -13.22 6.62
CA MET A 317 -6.88 -13.15 6.86
C MET A 317 -7.64 -14.43 6.46
N LYS A 318 -6.93 -15.41 5.88
CA LYS A 318 -7.48 -16.69 5.44
C LYS A 318 -6.95 -17.84 6.31
N GLU A 319 -5.64 -18.04 6.32
CA GLU A 319 -4.99 -19.20 6.96
C GLU A 319 -4.00 -18.78 8.05
N ASN A 320 -4.04 -17.52 8.52
CA ASN A 320 -3.06 -16.96 9.46
C ASN A 320 -1.60 -17.05 8.95
N ASP A 321 -1.42 -16.97 7.63
CA ASP A 321 -0.10 -16.97 6.99
C ASP A 321 0.63 -15.63 7.23
N ARG A 322 1.96 -15.61 7.07
CA ARG A 322 2.83 -14.42 7.22
C ARG A 322 2.87 -13.56 5.96
N LEU A 323 1.82 -13.60 5.15
CA LEU A 323 1.65 -12.82 3.92
C LEU A 323 0.24 -12.22 3.88
N LEU A 324 0.08 -11.06 3.25
CA LEU A 324 -1.26 -10.51 2.97
C LEU A 324 -1.55 -10.62 1.47
N CYS A 325 -2.75 -11.13 1.14
CA CYS A 325 -3.24 -11.13 -0.23
C CYS A 325 -3.49 -9.69 -0.71
N PRO A 326 -3.59 -9.44 -2.03
CA PRO A 326 -3.87 -8.09 -2.55
C PRO A 326 -5.08 -7.42 -1.89
N TRP A 327 -6.15 -8.18 -1.60
CA TRP A 327 -7.40 -7.64 -1.06
C TRP A 327 -7.21 -7.14 0.37
N SER A 328 -6.73 -8.00 1.26
CA SER A 328 -6.39 -7.65 2.63
C SER A 328 -5.38 -6.49 2.71
N ARG A 329 -4.38 -6.46 1.81
CA ARG A 329 -3.46 -5.31 1.68
C ARG A 329 -4.22 -4.03 1.40
N GLY A 330 -5.10 -4.03 0.39
CA GLY A 330 -5.91 -2.85 0.06
C GLY A 330 -6.84 -2.42 1.19
N GLN A 331 -7.42 -3.37 1.92
CA GLN A 331 -8.36 -3.11 3.02
C GLN A 331 -7.68 -2.46 4.23
N ILE A 332 -6.49 -2.89 4.63
CA ILE A 332 -5.69 -2.18 5.66
C ILE A 332 -5.07 -0.88 5.16
N GLY A 333 -5.34 -0.54 3.90
CA GLY A 333 -4.91 0.67 3.26
C GLY A 333 -3.48 0.61 2.76
N TRP A 334 -3.01 -0.47 2.17
CA TRP A 334 -1.71 -0.58 1.49
C TRP A 334 -1.88 -0.69 -0.03
N PRO A 335 -0.81 -0.51 -0.82
CA PRO A 335 -0.82 -0.86 -2.22
C PRO A 335 -1.13 -2.33 -2.39
N TYR A 336 -1.98 -2.61 -3.35
CA TYR A 336 -2.28 -3.93 -3.81
C TYR A 336 -2.19 -3.99 -5.32
N THR A 337 -1.48 -5.02 -5.78
CA THR A 337 -1.27 -5.29 -7.20
C THR A 337 -2.05 -6.53 -7.57
N TYR A 338 -2.78 -6.47 -8.67
CA TYR A 338 -3.49 -7.61 -9.23
C TYR A 338 -3.30 -7.65 -10.75
N GLU A 339 -3.59 -8.81 -11.31
CA GLU A 339 -3.58 -9.03 -12.74
C GLU A 339 -4.87 -8.50 -13.37
N VAL A 340 -4.76 -7.74 -14.46
CA VAL A 340 -5.88 -7.51 -15.37
C VAL A 340 -6.15 -8.84 -16.07
N LEU A 341 -7.07 -9.61 -15.50
CA LEU A 341 -7.17 -11.08 -15.62
C LEU A 341 -6.94 -11.63 -17.04
N GLY A 342 -5.99 -12.57 -17.14
CA GLY A 342 -5.75 -13.38 -18.33
C GLY A 342 -5.04 -12.63 -19.47
N GLN A 343 -4.59 -11.40 -19.23
CA GLN A 343 -3.93 -10.58 -20.26
C GLN A 343 -2.43 -10.54 -20.09
N SER A 344 -1.73 -10.58 -21.22
CA SER A 344 -0.29 -10.37 -21.29
C SER A 344 0.05 -9.38 -22.40
N THR A 345 1.12 -8.61 -22.18
CA THR A 345 1.58 -7.57 -23.10
C THR A 345 3.09 -7.58 -23.27
N SER A 346 3.55 -7.36 -24.50
CA SER A 346 4.98 -7.25 -24.82
C SER A 346 5.53 -5.82 -24.72
N ALA A 347 4.70 -4.86 -24.30
CA ALA A 347 5.05 -3.45 -24.17
C ALA A 347 4.30 -2.79 -23.00
N GLY A 348 4.57 -1.50 -22.74
CA GLY A 348 3.85 -0.74 -21.72
C GLY A 348 2.36 -0.60 -22.06
N PRO A 349 1.43 -1.00 -21.18
CA PRO A 349 0.00 -0.75 -21.36
C PRO A 349 -0.33 0.72 -21.08
N ALA A 350 -1.37 1.26 -21.71
CA ALA A 350 -1.86 2.62 -21.48
C ALA A 350 -3.23 2.61 -20.82
N PHE A 351 -3.38 3.40 -19.77
CA PHE A 351 -4.65 3.54 -19.04
C PHE A 351 -5.18 4.96 -19.12
N THR A 352 -6.50 5.11 -19.22
CA THR A 352 -7.18 6.41 -19.16
C THR A 352 -8.55 6.27 -18.51
N ALA A 353 -8.98 7.29 -17.78
CA ALA A 353 -10.31 7.34 -17.17
C ALA A 353 -11.24 8.17 -18.05
N PHE A 354 -12.44 7.64 -18.34
CA PHE A 354 -13.44 8.30 -19.16
C PHE A 354 -14.84 7.85 -18.79
N GLN A 355 -15.77 8.79 -18.60
CA GLN A 355 -17.17 8.50 -18.30
C GLN A 355 -17.37 7.47 -17.17
N ASN A 356 -16.68 7.67 -16.04
CA ASN A 356 -16.70 6.80 -14.86
C ASN A 356 -16.28 5.35 -15.13
N ARG A 357 -15.42 5.14 -16.14
CA ARG A 357 -14.76 3.86 -16.42
C ARG A 357 -13.27 4.06 -16.56
N LEU A 358 -12.52 3.07 -16.09
CA LEU A 358 -11.12 2.92 -16.37
C LEU A 358 -10.96 2.09 -17.65
N PHE A 359 -10.26 2.62 -18.64
CA PHE A 359 -9.92 1.90 -19.85
C PHE A 359 -8.45 1.50 -19.85
N CYS A 360 -8.16 0.31 -20.36
CA CYS A 360 -6.82 -0.23 -20.57
C CYS A 360 -6.66 -0.56 -22.05
N MET A 361 -5.61 -0.03 -22.67
CA MET A 361 -5.23 -0.37 -24.04
C MET A 361 -3.82 -0.93 -24.06
N PHE A 362 -3.64 -2.08 -24.71
CA PHE A 362 -2.38 -2.80 -24.66
C PHE A 362 -2.13 -3.59 -25.93
N LYS A 363 -0.84 -3.79 -26.20
CA LYS A 363 -0.36 -4.66 -27.28
C LYS A 363 -0.37 -6.11 -26.78
N SER A 364 -0.89 -7.06 -27.55
CA SER A 364 -0.82 -8.48 -27.20
C SER A 364 0.64 -8.98 -27.08
N ASN A 365 0.82 -10.04 -26.31
CA ASN A 365 2.11 -10.73 -26.13
C ASN A 365 2.21 -11.95 -27.06
N ASP A 366 1.94 -11.75 -28.34
CA ASP A 366 1.98 -12.78 -29.37
C ASP A 366 2.55 -12.19 -30.68
N ALA A 367 2.74 -13.04 -31.70
CA ALA A 367 3.35 -12.63 -32.97
C ALA A 367 2.46 -11.67 -33.76
N GLU A 368 1.17 -11.66 -33.47
CA GLU A 368 0.15 -10.86 -34.15
C GLU A 368 0.19 -9.38 -33.75
N ASN A 369 0.81 -9.03 -32.61
CA ASN A 369 0.95 -7.65 -32.15
C ASN A 369 -0.39 -6.88 -32.10
N ARG A 370 -1.49 -7.56 -31.77
CA ARG A 370 -2.85 -7.00 -31.72
C ARG A 370 -2.95 -5.87 -30.70
N LEU A 371 -3.64 -4.80 -31.07
CA LEU A 371 -4.02 -3.73 -30.16
C LEU A 371 -5.39 -4.07 -29.58
N LEU A 372 -5.43 -4.23 -28.26
CA LEU A 372 -6.59 -4.68 -27.50
C LEU A 372 -7.05 -3.59 -26.54
N VAL A 373 -8.35 -3.47 -26.34
CA VAL A 373 -8.95 -2.57 -25.35
C VAL A 373 -9.85 -3.32 -24.39
N MET A 374 -9.80 -2.92 -23.13
CA MET A 374 -10.70 -3.38 -22.06
C MET A 374 -11.16 -2.16 -21.26
N SER A 375 -12.27 -2.32 -20.54
CA SER A 375 -12.73 -1.32 -19.59
C SER A 375 -13.26 -1.95 -18.32
N SER A 376 -13.27 -1.16 -17.26
CA SER A 376 -13.81 -1.54 -15.96
C SER A 376 -14.51 -0.32 -15.33
N SER A 377 -15.61 -0.56 -14.62
CA SER A 377 -16.29 0.48 -13.82
C SER A 377 -15.76 0.59 -12.40
N ASP A 378 -14.94 -0.36 -11.95
CA ASP A 378 -14.45 -0.48 -10.58
C ASP A 378 -12.93 -0.75 -10.51
N ALA A 379 -12.25 -0.71 -11.66
CA ALA A 379 -10.87 -1.14 -11.90
C ALA A 379 -10.59 -2.64 -11.65
N LEU A 380 -11.55 -3.42 -11.18
CA LEU A 380 -11.35 -4.76 -10.63
C LEU A 380 -11.91 -5.86 -11.54
N VAL A 381 -13.12 -5.64 -12.03
CA VAL A 381 -13.78 -6.52 -12.98
C VAL A 381 -13.71 -5.86 -14.36
N TRP A 382 -13.05 -6.55 -15.28
CA TRP A 382 -12.79 -6.05 -16.62
C TRP A 382 -13.69 -6.73 -17.64
N THR A 383 -14.12 -5.96 -18.65
CA THR A 383 -14.73 -6.52 -19.86
C THR A 383 -13.75 -7.44 -20.58
N SER A 384 -14.24 -8.38 -21.40
CA SER A 384 -13.37 -9.13 -22.31
C SER A 384 -12.51 -8.20 -23.18
N ALA A 385 -11.30 -8.64 -23.52
CA ALA A 385 -10.40 -7.92 -24.41
C ALA A 385 -11.01 -7.83 -25.81
N ASP A 386 -11.18 -6.60 -26.29
CA ASP A 386 -11.77 -6.30 -27.59
C ASP A 386 -10.67 -6.02 -28.61
N TYR A 387 -10.62 -6.83 -29.67
CA TYR A 387 -9.73 -6.61 -30.81
C TYR A 387 -10.51 -5.89 -31.91
N PHE A 388 -10.05 -4.70 -32.27
CA PHE A 388 -10.72 -3.83 -33.23
C PHE A 388 -9.98 -3.71 -34.59
N GLY A 389 -9.25 -4.76 -34.97
CA GLY A 389 -8.62 -4.83 -36.30
C GLY A 389 -7.29 -4.07 -36.45
N GLN A 390 -6.69 -3.59 -35.35
CA GLN A 390 -5.44 -2.81 -35.38
C GLN A 390 -4.29 -3.57 -34.70
N THR A 391 -3.08 -3.35 -35.19
CA THR A 391 -1.85 -3.93 -34.63
C THR A 391 -0.80 -2.85 -34.41
N THR A 392 0.14 -3.07 -33.48
CA THR A 392 1.16 -2.08 -33.16
C THR A 392 2.51 -2.68 -32.74
N GLN A 393 3.62 -2.05 -33.11
CA GLN A 393 4.96 -2.53 -32.69
C GLN A 393 5.36 -2.06 -31.28
N SER A 394 4.68 -1.11 -30.66
CA SER A 394 5.04 -0.53 -29.35
C SER A 394 3.81 -0.45 -28.42
N GLY A 395 4.01 0.07 -27.20
CA GLY A 395 2.88 0.43 -26.35
C GLY A 395 2.06 1.56 -26.97
N PRO A 396 0.73 1.59 -26.77
CA PRO A 396 -0.11 2.70 -27.22
C PRO A 396 0.01 3.91 -26.29
N ALA A 397 -0.52 5.05 -26.74
CA ALA A 397 -0.82 6.20 -25.90
C ALA A 397 -2.34 6.40 -25.84
N PHE A 398 -2.88 6.77 -24.68
CA PHE A 398 -4.32 6.86 -24.48
C PHE A 398 -4.70 8.14 -23.72
N ALA A 399 -5.59 8.94 -24.28
CA ALA A 399 -6.04 10.19 -23.67
C ALA A 399 -7.51 10.49 -23.99
N VAL A 400 -8.09 11.40 -23.22
CA VAL A 400 -9.42 11.98 -23.48
C VAL A 400 -9.24 13.37 -24.08
N PHE A 401 -9.97 13.66 -25.16
CA PHE A 401 -10.04 14.97 -25.78
C PHE A 401 -11.45 15.21 -26.30
N GLN A 402 -12.00 16.41 -26.05
CA GLN A 402 -13.34 16.80 -26.52
C GLN A 402 -14.43 15.73 -26.25
N ASN A 403 -14.43 15.17 -25.03
CA ASN A 403 -15.36 14.11 -24.61
C ASN A 403 -15.31 12.84 -25.50
N ARG A 404 -14.13 12.49 -25.99
CA ARG A 404 -13.88 11.26 -26.74
C ARG A 404 -12.55 10.64 -26.30
N LEU A 405 -12.47 9.32 -26.41
CA LEU A 405 -11.25 8.56 -26.22
C LEU A 405 -10.40 8.64 -27.49
N TYR A 406 -9.10 8.88 -27.35
CA TYR A 406 -8.13 8.90 -28.44
C TYR A 406 -6.94 8.00 -28.12
N CYS A 407 -6.63 7.09 -29.02
CA CYS A 407 -5.43 6.26 -28.98
C CYS A 407 -4.47 6.65 -30.09
N ALA A 408 -3.21 6.93 -29.75
CA ALA A 408 -2.12 7.03 -30.72
C ALA A 408 -1.22 5.79 -30.62
N PHE A 409 -0.84 5.22 -31.75
CA PHE A 409 -0.04 4.00 -31.79
C PHE A 409 0.89 3.97 -33.01
N ARG A 410 1.96 3.19 -32.90
CA ARG A 410 2.92 2.97 -33.99
C ARG A 410 2.42 1.86 -34.90
N SER A 411 2.39 2.08 -36.22
CA SER A 411 1.99 1.06 -37.20
C SER A 411 2.83 -0.21 -37.08
N ASN A 412 2.22 -1.36 -37.38
CA ASN A 412 2.88 -2.67 -37.35
C ASN A 412 3.60 -3.00 -38.67
N ASP A 413 4.40 -2.06 -39.18
CA ASP A 413 5.13 -2.18 -40.45
C ASP A 413 6.48 -1.44 -40.37
N GLU A 414 7.27 -1.53 -41.44
CA GLU A 414 8.58 -0.87 -41.52
C GLU A 414 8.51 0.67 -41.52
N HIS A 415 7.34 1.24 -41.84
CA HIS A 415 7.15 2.68 -41.93
C HIS A 415 7.02 3.35 -40.55
N ASN A 416 6.70 2.59 -39.50
CA ASN A 416 6.63 3.07 -38.12
C ASN A 416 5.77 4.33 -37.93
N ARG A 417 4.70 4.47 -38.72
CA ARG A 417 3.81 5.63 -38.76
C ARG A 417 3.07 5.79 -37.44
N ILE A 418 2.83 7.04 -37.04
CA ILE A 418 1.96 7.37 -35.93
C ILE A 418 0.53 7.45 -36.46
N LEU A 419 -0.31 6.54 -35.98
CA LEU A 419 -1.72 6.41 -36.30
C LEU A 419 -2.56 6.85 -35.09
N VAL A 420 -3.68 7.52 -35.35
CA VAL A 420 -4.60 7.99 -34.30
C VAL A 420 -6.01 7.48 -34.56
N ILE A 421 -6.63 6.86 -33.57
CA ILE A 421 -8.02 6.39 -33.65
C ILE A 421 -8.81 6.92 -32.46
N SER A 422 -10.10 7.22 -32.66
CA SER A 422 -10.96 7.74 -31.59
C SER A 422 -12.24 6.95 -31.43
N SER A 423 -12.83 7.03 -30.23
CA SER A 423 -14.14 6.45 -29.95
C SER A 423 -14.91 7.30 -28.94
N PRO A 424 -16.24 7.47 -29.10
CA PRO A 424 -17.07 8.15 -28.11
C PRO A 424 -17.35 7.29 -26.86
N ASN A 425 -17.12 5.98 -26.91
CA ASN A 425 -17.56 5.03 -25.88
C ASN A 425 -16.61 3.86 -25.63
N GLY A 426 -15.43 3.87 -26.29
CA GLY A 426 -14.43 2.81 -26.19
C GLY A 426 -14.59 1.67 -27.20
N LYS A 427 -15.62 1.71 -28.06
CA LYS A 427 -15.71 0.86 -29.25
C LYS A 427 -15.10 1.56 -30.45
N PHE A 428 -13.95 1.06 -30.89
CA PHE A 428 -13.18 1.65 -31.98
C PHE A 428 -13.56 0.97 -33.30
N THR A 429 -14.38 1.63 -34.11
CA THR A 429 -14.93 1.04 -35.35
C THR A 429 -14.50 1.78 -36.61
N THR A 430 -13.92 2.97 -36.48
CA THR A 430 -13.47 3.79 -37.61
C THR A 430 -12.02 3.47 -37.97
N PRO A 431 -11.61 3.60 -39.24
CA PRO A 431 -10.20 3.54 -39.61
C PRO A 431 -9.36 4.57 -38.82
N PRO A 432 -8.09 4.25 -38.50
CA PRO A 432 -7.19 5.21 -37.90
C PRO A 432 -6.78 6.30 -38.91
N GLU A 433 -6.63 7.51 -38.40
CA GLU A 433 -6.10 8.66 -39.12
C GLU A 433 -4.57 8.63 -39.14
N MET A 434 -3.97 9.02 -40.26
CA MET A 434 -2.52 9.18 -40.38
C MET A 434 -2.10 10.59 -39.99
N THR A 435 -1.09 10.70 -39.14
CA THR A 435 -0.55 12.00 -38.71
C THR A 435 0.48 12.59 -39.68
N GLY A 436 0.97 11.78 -40.62
CA GLY A 436 2.08 12.16 -41.51
C GLY A 436 3.48 12.03 -40.89
N HIS A 437 3.58 11.53 -39.66
CA HIS A 437 4.85 11.36 -38.93
C HIS A 437 5.07 9.91 -38.50
N SER A 438 6.33 9.57 -38.18
CA SER A 438 6.76 8.25 -37.73
C SER A 438 7.53 8.33 -36.41
N THR A 439 7.55 7.23 -35.66
CA THR A 439 8.18 7.16 -34.33
C THR A 439 8.92 5.84 -34.13
N SER A 440 10.05 5.87 -33.42
CA SER A 440 10.77 4.64 -33.05
C SER A 440 10.33 4.04 -31.70
N ASP A 441 9.40 4.69 -30.98
CA ASP A 441 8.86 4.24 -29.69
C ASP A 441 7.36 4.52 -29.57
N ALA A 442 6.76 4.09 -28.46
CA ALA A 442 5.41 4.50 -28.06
C ALA A 442 5.28 6.04 -28.09
N PRO A 443 4.23 6.59 -28.73
CA PRO A 443 3.91 8.02 -28.62
C PRO A 443 3.37 8.34 -27.22
N ALA A 444 3.08 9.62 -26.95
CA ALA A 444 2.33 10.08 -25.78
C ALA A 444 1.23 11.05 -26.20
N LEU A 445 0.10 11.05 -25.51
CA LEU A 445 -1.03 11.95 -25.76
C LEU A 445 -1.43 12.72 -24.50
N ALA A 446 -1.81 13.99 -24.65
CA ALA A 446 -2.49 14.77 -23.62
C ALA A 446 -3.34 15.89 -24.25
N GLU A 447 -4.46 16.23 -23.63
CA GLU A 447 -5.18 17.47 -23.92
C GLU A 447 -4.51 18.63 -23.19
N PHE A 448 -4.32 19.75 -23.88
CA PHE A 448 -3.84 20.99 -23.28
C PHE A 448 -4.40 22.18 -24.06
N ASN A 449 -4.98 23.16 -23.36
CA ASN A 449 -5.49 24.40 -23.93
C ASN A 449 -6.40 24.17 -25.16
N GLY A 450 -7.29 23.18 -25.10
CA GLY A 450 -8.28 22.90 -26.14
C GLY A 450 -7.72 22.19 -27.38
N ARG A 451 -6.49 21.66 -27.32
CA ARG A 451 -5.85 20.89 -28.39
C ARG A 451 -5.36 19.55 -27.86
N LEU A 452 -5.36 18.54 -28.72
CA LEU A 452 -4.74 17.26 -28.45
C LEU A 452 -3.27 17.33 -28.87
N TYR A 453 -2.35 17.12 -27.93
CA TYR A 453 -0.92 17.07 -28.19
C TYR A 453 -0.45 15.62 -28.27
N CYS A 454 0.50 15.37 -29.19
CA CYS A 454 1.20 14.10 -29.33
C CYS A 454 2.71 14.32 -29.30
N ALA A 455 3.40 13.71 -28.33
CA ALA A 455 4.86 13.70 -28.26
C ALA A 455 5.42 12.37 -28.75
N PHE A 456 6.54 12.39 -29.46
CA PHE A 456 7.12 11.19 -30.05
C PHE A 456 8.63 11.32 -30.31
N ARG A 457 9.33 10.17 -30.29
CA ARG A 457 10.75 10.11 -30.64
C ARG A 457 10.92 9.96 -32.14
N SER A 458 11.74 10.81 -32.74
CA SER A 458 12.15 10.72 -34.14
C SER A 458 12.61 9.32 -34.53
N GLN A 459 12.23 8.88 -35.74
CA GLN A 459 12.74 7.63 -36.31
C GLN A 459 14.20 7.73 -36.78
N SER A 460 14.71 8.95 -37.00
CA SER A 460 16.09 9.14 -37.45
C SER A 460 17.11 8.95 -36.33
N SER A 461 18.38 8.78 -36.70
CA SER A 461 19.50 8.70 -35.76
C SER A 461 19.66 9.93 -34.86
N SER A 462 18.94 11.03 -35.15
CA SER A 462 18.91 12.23 -34.31
C SER A 462 18.28 12.00 -32.94
N ASN A 463 17.37 11.03 -32.81
CA ASN A 463 16.59 10.77 -31.59
C ASN A 463 15.86 12.02 -31.04
N GLU A 464 15.56 13.00 -31.89
CA GLU A 464 14.88 14.22 -31.50
C GLU A 464 13.48 13.94 -30.92
N LEU A 465 13.14 14.65 -29.84
CA LEU A 465 11.80 14.62 -29.26
C LEU A 465 10.93 15.66 -29.98
N PHE A 466 9.96 15.19 -30.75
CA PHE A 466 9.00 16.07 -31.41
C PHE A 466 7.69 16.13 -30.65
N VAL A 467 6.99 17.25 -30.82
CA VAL A 467 5.61 17.41 -30.39
C VAL A 467 4.80 17.94 -31.57
N MET A 468 3.61 17.39 -31.74
CA MET A 468 2.59 17.90 -32.66
C MET A 468 1.29 18.13 -31.91
N SER A 469 0.40 18.93 -32.50
CA SER A 469 -0.90 19.23 -31.93
C SER A 469 -2.00 19.19 -32.98
N SER A 470 -3.23 18.95 -32.53
CA SER A 470 -4.42 18.93 -33.36
C SER A 470 -5.59 19.58 -32.64
N GLN A 471 -6.42 20.32 -33.38
CA GLN A 471 -7.65 20.95 -32.86
C GLN A 471 -8.86 20.00 -32.89
N ASP A 472 -8.80 18.94 -33.71
CA ASP A 472 -9.91 18.04 -34.01
C ASP A 472 -9.52 16.54 -33.90
N GLY A 473 -8.24 16.26 -33.63
CA GLY A 473 -7.65 14.93 -33.59
C GLY A 473 -7.43 14.30 -34.97
N ARG A 474 -7.59 15.05 -36.06
CA ARG A 474 -7.43 14.60 -37.45
C ARG A 474 -6.32 15.36 -38.17
N ASN A 475 -6.32 16.68 -38.04
CA ASN A 475 -5.35 17.55 -38.69
C ASN A 475 -4.23 17.86 -37.70
N TRP A 476 -3.03 17.34 -37.97
CA TRP A 476 -1.88 17.42 -37.08
C TRP A 476 -0.82 18.37 -37.62
N ALA A 477 -0.24 19.18 -36.75
CA ALA A 477 0.86 20.07 -37.08
C ALA A 477 1.96 20.00 -36.03
N LEU A 478 3.21 19.91 -36.47
CA LEU A 478 4.39 20.02 -35.60
C LEU A 478 4.38 21.36 -34.86
N THR A 479 4.72 21.33 -33.58
CA THR A 479 5.07 22.53 -32.82
C THR A 479 6.51 22.94 -33.13
N PRO A 480 6.94 24.15 -32.74
CA PRO A 480 8.37 24.46 -32.67
C PRO A 480 9.16 23.38 -31.93
N ARG A 481 10.42 23.20 -32.32
CA ARG A 481 11.29 22.13 -31.80
C ARG A 481 11.46 22.26 -30.28
N THR A 482 11.38 21.13 -29.59
CA THR A 482 11.63 21.05 -28.14
C THR A 482 13.10 21.29 -27.76
N GLY A 483 14.01 21.10 -28.72
CA GLY A 483 15.46 21.24 -28.51
C GLY A 483 16.13 20.07 -27.77
N VAL A 484 15.39 18.99 -27.48
CA VAL A 484 15.90 17.84 -26.72
C VAL A 484 15.82 16.53 -27.52
N ARG A 485 16.55 15.52 -27.03
CA ARG A 485 16.60 14.17 -27.60
C ARG A 485 16.23 13.16 -26.53
N THR A 486 15.65 12.03 -26.94
CA THR A 486 15.23 10.96 -26.04
C THR A 486 15.65 9.59 -26.56
N SER A 487 15.97 8.66 -25.67
CA SER A 487 16.20 7.25 -26.02
C SER A 487 14.99 6.35 -25.76
N SER A 488 13.82 6.92 -25.42
CA SER A 488 12.58 6.17 -25.16
C SER A 488 11.34 6.92 -25.66
N GLY A 489 10.18 6.26 -25.58
CA GLY A 489 8.89 6.93 -25.65
C GLY A 489 8.76 8.01 -24.56
N PRO A 490 8.18 9.18 -24.86
CA PRO A 490 7.91 10.23 -23.89
C PRO A 490 6.62 9.96 -23.10
N ALA A 491 6.30 10.83 -22.14
CA ALA A 491 5.00 10.93 -21.48
C ALA A 491 4.56 12.39 -21.38
N LEU A 492 3.26 12.65 -21.44
CA LEU A 492 2.67 13.98 -21.34
C LEU A 492 1.70 14.07 -20.17
N ALA A 493 1.71 15.21 -19.46
CA ALA A 493 0.68 15.56 -18.48
C ALA A 493 0.56 17.08 -18.35
N VAL A 494 -0.64 17.57 -18.03
CA VAL A 494 -0.87 18.99 -17.73
C VAL A 494 -0.83 19.22 -16.23
N PHE A 495 0.03 20.12 -15.79
CA PHE A 495 0.18 20.48 -14.37
C PHE A 495 0.36 21.99 -14.22
N ARG A 496 -0.44 22.61 -13.34
CA ARG A 496 -0.37 24.05 -13.03
C ARG A 496 -0.30 24.95 -14.26
N GLY A 497 -1.15 24.68 -15.26
CA GLY A 497 -1.26 25.48 -16.48
C GLY A 497 -0.15 25.24 -17.51
N LYS A 498 0.71 24.23 -17.31
CA LYS A 498 1.77 23.87 -18.26
C LYS A 498 1.57 22.45 -18.77
N LEU A 499 1.90 22.22 -20.04
CA LEU A 499 2.08 20.89 -20.58
C LEU A 499 3.52 20.44 -20.28
N PHE A 500 3.66 19.38 -19.49
CA PHE A 500 4.94 18.73 -19.21
C PHE A 500 5.15 17.53 -20.14
N CYS A 501 6.38 17.34 -20.57
CA CYS A 501 6.83 16.18 -21.32
C CYS A 501 8.03 15.54 -20.60
N ALA A 502 7.85 14.32 -20.08
CA ALA A 502 8.91 13.54 -19.46
C ALA A 502 9.50 12.53 -20.45
N PHE A 503 10.81 12.31 -20.36
CA PHE A 503 11.54 11.43 -21.27
C PHE A 503 12.85 10.93 -20.65
N ARG A 504 13.40 9.85 -21.22
CA ARG A 504 14.74 9.36 -20.87
C ARG A 504 15.80 10.11 -21.68
N SER A 505 16.86 10.60 -21.01
CA SER A 505 17.99 11.24 -21.67
C SER A 505 18.57 10.36 -22.78
N ASN A 506 19.08 11.01 -23.83
CA ASN A 506 19.69 10.33 -24.97
C ASN A 506 21.22 10.22 -24.81
N ASP A 507 21.64 9.71 -23.67
CA ASP A 507 23.03 9.49 -23.29
C ASP A 507 23.12 8.32 -22.28
N ASP A 508 24.34 7.93 -21.94
CA ASP A 508 24.58 6.81 -21.02
C ASP A 508 24.09 7.07 -19.60
N SER A 509 23.74 8.33 -19.26
CA SER A 509 23.21 8.65 -17.95
C SER A 509 21.79 8.12 -17.75
N ASN A 510 21.02 7.86 -18.81
CA ASN A 510 19.66 7.32 -18.71
C ASN A 510 18.74 8.12 -17.77
N ARG A 511 18.97 9.43 -17.60
CA ARG A 511 18.23 10.29 -16.65
C ARG A 511 16.78 10.46 -17.08
N VAL A 512 15.88 10.58 -16.11
CA VAL A 512 14.52 11.06 -16.33
C VAL A 512 14.57 12.59 -16.36
N LEU A 513 14.22 13.16 -17.51
CA LEU A 513 14.22 14.60 -17.76
C LEU A 513 12.81 15.06 -18.10
N LEU A 514 12.51 16.33 -17.82
CA LEU A 514 11.27 16.97 -18.21
C LEU A 514 11.52 18.29 -18.93
N VAL A 515 10.73 18.56 -19.96
CA VAL A 515 10.53 19.91 -20.52
C VAL A 515 9.08 20.31 -20.33
N SER A 516 8.81 21.61 -20.30
CA SER A 516 7.45 22.14 -20.13
C SER A 516 7.18 23.32 -21.03
N THR A 517 5.91 23.59 -21.30
CA THR A 517 5.46 24.76 -22.06
C THR A 517 4.16 25.30 -21.50
N GLU A 518 4.03 26.64 -21.47
CA GLU A 518 2.80 27.34 -21.05
C GLU A 518 1.83 27.56 -22.22
N ASN A 519 2.32 27.49 -23.46
CA ASN A 519 1.55 27.85 -24.66
C ASN A 519 1.56 26.76 -25.75
N GLY A 520 2.31 25.67 -25.55
CA GLY A 520 2.41 24.57 -26.51
C GLY A 520 3.45 24.79 -27.62
N ASN A 521 4.17 25.91 -27.60
CA ASN A 521 5.14 26.28 -28.63
C ASN A 521 6.54 26.52 -28.04
N ASP A 522 6.62 27.28 -26.96
CA ASP A 522 7.88 27.64 -26.31
C ASP A 522 8.17 26.64 -25.20
N TRP A 523 9.16 25.79 -25.43
CA TRP A 523 9.55 24.74 -24.49
C TRP A 523 10.72 25.21 -23.61
N SER A 524 10.65 24.87 -22.33
CA SER A 524 11.72 25.12 -21.37
C SER A 524 12.97 24.29 -21.66
N GLY A 525 14.09 24.67 -21.06
CA GLY A 525 15.22 23.75 -20.90
C GLY A 525 14.84 22.52 -20.06
N PRO A 526 15.62 21.43 -20.17
CA PRO A 526 15.32 20.19 -19.45
C PRO A 526 15.58 20.34 -17.94
N VAL A 527 14.59 19.98 -17.13
CA VAL A 527 14.69 19.78 -15.69
C VAL A 527 15.04 18.33 -15.43
N ASN A 528 16.02 18.09 -14.56
CA ASN A 528 16.47 16.74 -14.20
C ASN A 528 15.84 16.31 -12.88
N THR A 529 15.20 15.15 -12.84
CA THR A 529 14.66 14.60 -11.58
C THR A 529 15.74 14.02 -10.67
N MET A 530 16.98 13.90 -11.17
CA MET A 530 18.12 13.20 -10.55
C MET A 530 18.02 11.68 -10.54
N TRP A 531 17.01 11.11 -11.21
CA TRP A 531 16.76 9.67 -11.25
C TRP A 531 16.97 9.10 -12.65
N ASN A 532 17.26 7.81 -12.73
CA ASN A 532 17.59 7.13 -13.98
C ASN A 532 16.57 6.03 -14.30
N THR A 533 16.32 5.81 -15.59
CA THR A 533 15.37 4.79 -16.07
C THR A 533 15.87 4.04 -17.30
N TYR A 534 15.48 2.77 -17.45
CA TYR A 534 15.73 1.99 -18.68
C TYR A 534 14.49 1.82 -19.57
N ALA A 535 13.41 2.54 -19.29
CA ALA A 535 12.19 2.57 -20.10
C ALA A 535 11.69 4.02 -20.25
N GLY A 536 10.58 4.23 -20.96
CA GLY A 536 9.90 5.54 -20.91
C GLY A 536 9.28 5.77 -19.52
N PRO A 537 9.19 7.02 -19.06
CA PRO A 537 8.41 7.38 -17.87
C PRO A 537 6.91 7.43 -18.17
N GLY A 538 6.09 7.47 -17.13
CA GLY A 538 4.67 7.84 -17.17
C GLY A 538 4.41 9.05 -16.27
N LEU A 539 3.48 9.93 -16.66
CA LEU A 539 3.11 11.12 -15.90
C LEU A 539 1.62 11.13 -15.55
N ALA A 540 1.30 11.60 -14.35
CA ALA A 540 -0.06 11.93 -13.91
C ALA A 540 -0.04 13.06 -12.90
N VAL A 541 -1.20 13.65 -12.65
CA VAL A 541 -1.38 14.67 -11.61
C VAL A 541 -2.36 14.16 -10.56
N SER A 542 -2.02 14.32 -9.29
CA SER A 542 -2.93 14.08 -8.16
C SER A 542 -2.57 14.99 -6.99
N ASN A 543 -3.59 15.44 -6.26
CA ASN A 543 -3.45 16.23 -5.03
C ASN A 543 -2.40 17.36 -5.11
N GLY A 544 -2.47 18.15 -6.20
CA GLY A 544 -1.59 19.31 -6.39
C GLY A 544 -0.12 18.97 -6.68
N ARG A 545 0.18 17.71 -7.02
CA ARG A 545 1.51 17.24 -7.41
C ARG A 545 1.51 16.66 -8.83
N LEU A 546 2.61 16.87 -9.54
CA LEU A 546 2.95 16.11 -10.73
C LEU A 546 3.74 14.87 -10.29
N LEU A 547 3.29 13.70 -10.74
CA LEU A 547 3.88 12.40 -10.46
C LEU A 547 4.59 11.89 -11.69
N CYS A 548 5.79 11.34 -11.49
CA CYS A 548 6.52 10.61 -12.51
C CYS A 548 6.77 9.19 -12.04
N VAL A 549 6.23 8.23 -12.80
CA VAL A 549 6.38 6.80 -12.55
C VAL A 549 7.36 6.23 -13.58
N PHE A 550 8.34 5.46 -13.15
CA PHE A 550 9.40 4.99 -14.04
C PHE A 550 10.00 3.67 -13.56
N ARG A 551 10.58 2.92 -14.50
CA ARG A 551 11.35 1.70 -14.20
C ARG A 551 12.76 2.09 -13.74
N SER A 552 13.29 1.49 -12.68
CA SER A 552 14.68 1.69 -12.27
C SER A 552 15.69 1.32 -13.37
N ALA A 553 16.81 2.06 -13.42
CA ALA A 553 17.94 1.79 -14.31
C ALA A 553 18.92 0.75 -13.72
N ASP A 554 18.40 -0.36 -13.23
CA ASP A 554 19.18 -1.45 -12.64
C ASP A 554 18.62 -2.83 -13.04
N LYS A 555 19.29 -3.89 -12.59
CA LYS A 555 18.86 -5.27 -12.81
C LYS A 555 17.58 -5.62 -12.06
N GLU A 556 17.22 -4.83 -11.04
CA GLU A 556 16.05 -5.07 -10.20
C GLU A 556 14.75 -4.67 -10.90
N LYS A 557 14.82 -3.74 -11.86
CA LYS A 557 13.66 -3.32 -12.69
C LYS A 557 12.46 -2.85 -11.85
N ARG A 558 12.72 -2.24 -10.69
CA ARG A 558 11.72 -1.74 -9.75
C ARG A 558 10.84 -0.67 -10.39
N LEU A 559 9.57 -0.66 -9.99
CA LEU A 559 8.64 0.42 -10.29
C LEU A 559 8.82 1.53 -9.26
N LEU A 560 9.29 2.69 -9.71
CA LEU A 560 9.61 3.83 -8.89
C LEU A 560 8.66 4.99 -9.14
N ILE A 561 8.35 5.77 -8.10
CA ILE A 561 7.49 6.95 -8.19
C ILE A 561 8.20 8.14 -7.55
N THR A 562 8.40 9.22 -8.29
CA THR A 562 8.82 10.53 -7.75
C THR A 562 7.73 11.56 -7.97
N SER A 563 7.74 12.63 -7.18
CA SER A 563 6.73 13.68 -7.25
C SER A 563 7.35 15.06 -7.12
N THR A 564 6.63 16.07 -7.63
CA THR A 564 6.98 17.47 -7.46
C THR A 564 5.71 18.30 -7.24
N THR A 565 5.83 19.36 -6.45
CA THR A 565 4.78 20.36 -6.28
C THR A 565 4.97 21.55 -7.22
N ASP A 566 6.14 21.76 -7.81
CA ASP A 566 6.47 22.96 -8.58
C ASP A 566 6.95 22.67 -10.02
N GLY A 567 7.23 21.41 -10.35
CA GLY A 567 7.78 21.01 -11.64
C GLY A 567 9.30 21.16 -11.75
N GLN A 568 9.97 21.60 -10.69
CA GLN A 568 11.40 21.90 -10.64
C GLN A 568 12.13 20.98 -9.67
N GLN A 569 11.65 20.91 -8.42
CA GLN A 569 12.25 20.08 -7.38
C GLN A 569 11.48 18.78 -7.24
N TRP A 570 12.20 17.66 -7.32
CA TRP A 570 11.63 16.32 -7.30
C TRP A 570 12.01 15.58 -6.03
N SER A 571 11.05 14.85 -5.45
CA SER A 571 11.28 14.02 -4.28
C SER A 571 12.18 12.82 -4.57
N GLY A 572 12.70 12.19 -3.52
CA GLY A 572 13.21 10.82 -3.61
C GLY A 572 12.16 9.86 -4.19
N PRO A 573 12.57 8.80 -4.91
CA PRO A 573 11.62 7.85 -5.46
C PRO A 573 11.11 6.97 -4.33
N LEU A 574 9.79 6.81 -4.24
CA LEU A 574 9.19 5.72 -3.51
C LEU A 574 9.41 4.44 -4.32
N ASN A 575 9.97 3.43 -3.67
CA ASN A 575 10.32 2.16 -4.28
C ASN A 575 9.22 1.13 -4.05
N GLY A 576 8.34 0.92 -5.03
CA GLY A 576 7.36 -0.16 -4.96
C GLY A 576 8.03 -1.54 -4.88
N SER A 577 7.34 -2.52 -4.30
CA SER A 577 7.75 -3.94 -4.37
C SER A 577 7.58 -4.53 -5.78
N GLN A 578 6.92 -3.80 -6.68
CA GLN A 578 6.61 -4.19 -8.04
C GLN A 578 7.81 -4.01 -8.98
N ARG A 579 7.87 -4.87 -10.00
CA ARG A 579 8.92 -4.87 -11.03
C ARG A 579 8.29 -4.83 -12.41
N THR A 580 8.88 -4.08 -13.33
CA THR A 580 8.39 -3.93 -14.70
C THR A 580 9.51 -3.91 -15.74
N ARG A 581 9.24 -4.42 -16.94
CA ARG A 581 10.20 -4.42 -18.07
C ARG A 581 10.00 -3.25 -19.03
N ALA A 582 8.84 -2.59 -18.97
CA ALA A 582 8.41 -1.61 -19.95
C ALA A 582 8.04 -0.27 -19.31
N THR A 583 7.59 0.67 -20.14
CA THR A 583 7.04 1.96 -19.70
C THR A 583 5.78 1.71 -18.85
N PRO A 584 5.72 2.21 -17.60
CA PRO A 584 4.49 2.19 -16.81
C PRO A 584 3.55 3.33 -17.24
N SER A 585 2.25 3.12 -17.09
CA SER A 585 1.21 4.15 -17.24
C SER A 585 0.60 4.46 -15.89
N VAL A 586 0.25 5.72 -15.64
CA VAL A 586 -0.38 6.16 -14.39
C VAL A 586 -1.61 6.99 -14.71
N VAL A 587 -2.69 6.77 -13.95
CA VAL A 587 -3.99 7.40 -14.18
C VAL A 587 -4.73 7.55 -12.87
N ARG A 588 -5.53 8.61 -12.74
CA ARG A 588 -6.46 8.78 -11.62
C ARG A 588 -7.83 8.21 -12.02
N PHE A 589 -8.39 7.36 -11.17
CA PHE A 589 -9.73 6.78 -11.32
C PHE A 589 -10.35 6.56 -9.93
N ASP A 590 -11.62 6.90 -9.76
CA ASP A 590 -12.37 6.72 -8.50
C ASP A 590 -11.60 7.14 -7.22
N ASN A 591 -11.08 8.37 -7.24
CA ASN A 591 -10.24 8.97 -6.18
C ASN A 591 -8.90 8.32 -5.87
N MET A 592 -8.53 7.26 -6.58
CA MET A 592 -7.21 6.63 -6.46
C MET A 592 -6.34 6.87 -7.69
N LEU A 593 -5.04 6.85 -7.47
CA LEU A 593 -4.08 6.64 -8.54
C LEU A 593 -3.85 5.16 -8.77
N TYR A 594 -3.93 4.77 -10.04
CA TYR A 594 -3.55 3.45 -10.51
C TYR A 594 -2.33 3.54 -11.42
N ILE A 595 -1.44 2.56 -11.28
CA ILE A 595 -0.29 2.36 -12.16
C ILE A 595 -0.47 1.03 -12.86
N GLY A 596 -0.56 1.09 -14.17
CA GLY A 596 -0.60 -0.05 -15.06
C GLY A 596 0.75 -0.36 -15.66
N PHE A 597 1.17 -1.61 -15.64
CA PHE A 597 2.51 -2.00 -16.09
C PHE A 597 2.58 -3.46 -16.54
N GLN A 598 3.59 -3.76 -17.36
CA GLN A 598 3.94 -5.14 -17.73
C GLN A 598 4.75 -5.78 -16.60
N SER A 599 4.41 -7.00 -16.18
CA SER A 599 5.16 -7.73 -15.16
C SER A 599 6.57 -8.13 -15.62
N ASP A 600 7.51 -8.26 -14.68
CA ASP A 600 8.87 -8.77 -14.95
C ASP A 600 8.97 -10.31 -14.98
N GLY A 601 7.84 -11.01 -14.89
CA GLY A 601 7.78 -12.48 -14.95
C GLY A 601 7.74 -13.02 -16.38
N SER A 602 7.92 -14.34 -16.53
CA SER A 602 7.86 -15.03 -17.83
C SER A 602 6.52 -14.87 -18.56
N GLY A 603 5.44 -14.57 -17.82
CA GLY A 603 4.10 -14.39 -18.38
C GLY A 603 3.80 -13.01 -18.96
N ASN A 604 4.68 -12.01 -18.81
CA ASN A 604 4.48 -10.65 -19.33
C ASN A 604 3.07 -10.07 -19.03
N ARG A 605 2.56 -10.35 -17.83
CA ARG A 605 1.16 -10.06 -17.46
C ARG A 605 0.89 -8.56 -17.43
N VAL A 606 -0.32 -8.14 -17.79
CA VAL A 606 -0.79 -6.78 -17.54
C VAL A 606 -1.18 -6.69 -16.06
N LEU A 607 -0.45 -5.90 -15.29
CA LEU A 607 -0.71 -5.68 -13.87
C LEU A 607 -1.25 -4.27 -13.65
N LEU A 608 -2.10 -4.15 -12.65
CA LEU A 608 -2.59 -2.89 -12.14
C LEU A 608 -2.33 -2.85 -10.63
N THR A 609 -1.69 -1.77 -10.17
CA THR A 609 -1.54 -1.49 -8.74
C THR A 609 -2.17 -0.16 -8.44
N ASN A 610 -2.87 -0.03 -7.32
CA ASN A 610 -3.11 1.30 -6.78
C ASN A 610 -1.80 1.83 -6.18
N THR A 611 -1.66 3.14 -6.06
CA THR A 611 -0.54 3.73 -5.32
C THR A 611 -0.75 3.54 -3.83
N LEU A 612 0.29 3.84 -3.05
CA LEU A 612 0.32 3.87 -1.59
C LEU A 612 -0.72 4.78 -0.96
N GLY A 613 -1.93 5.05 -1.48
CA GLY A 613 -2.93 5.95 -0.88
C GLY A 613 -2.36 7.28 -0.35
N ALA A 614 -1.15 7.63 -0.78
CA ALA A 614 -0.20 8.50 -0.10
C ALA A 614 -0.14 9.78 -0.91
N PHE A 615 -0.13 9.63 -2.23
CA PHE A 615 -0.43 10.74 -3.11
C PHE A 615 -1.93 11.10 -3.11
N ASP A 616 -2.78 10.24 -2.55
CA ASP A 616 -4.23 10.48 -2.42
C ASP A 616 -4.64 10.92 -0.98
N ASP A 617 -3.77 10.75 0.02
CA ASP A 617 -3.90 11.31 1.39
C ASP A 617 -3.31 12.74 1.43
N PRO A 618 -4.10 13.79 1.68
CA PRO A 618 -3.63 15.17 1.74
C PRO A 618 -2.53 15.42 2.78
N ASP A 619 -2.35 14.55 3.79
CA ASP A 619 -1.36 14.72 4.85
C ASP A 619 -0.02 14.03 4.61
N TRP A 620 0.07 13.06 3.70
CA TRP A 620 1.34 12.44 3.29
C TRP A 620 2.33 13.45 2.71
N ALA A 621 1.81 14.52 2.10
CA ALA A 621 2.59 15.63 1.58
C ALA A 621 3.44 16.29 2.67
N LYS A 622 2.95 16.34 3.92
CA LYS A 622 3.62 17.01 5.06
C LYS A 622 4.73 16.15 5.68
N SER A 623 4.66 14.83 5.57
CA SER A 623 5.63 13.91 6.20
C SER A 623 6.86 13.60 5.35
N ASN A 624 6.83 13.87 4.04
CA ASN A 624 7.92 13.60 3.10
C ASN A 624 8.45 14.85 2.38
N GLU A 625 8.12 16.04 2.90
CA GLU A 625 8.84 17.24 2.49
C GLU A 625 10.31 17.11 2.91
N VAL A 626 11.20 17.20 1.93
CA VAL A 626 12.62 17.42 2.19
C VAL A 626 12.68 18.76 2.91
N ARG A 627 12.78 18.73 4.24
CA ARG A 627 13.11 19.94 4.99
C ARG A 627 14.44 20.43 4.46
N THR A 628 14.45 21.66 3.99
CA THR A 628 15.71 22.28 3.58
C THR A 628 16.61 22.37 4.83
N PRO A 629 17.96 22.35 4.69
CA PRO A 629 18.85 22.56 5.83
C PRO A 629 18.58 23.86 6.61
N ALA A 630 17.86 24.82 6.00
CA ALA A 630 17.45 26.08 6.61
C ALA A 630 16.25 25.96 7.58
N GLU A 631 15.49 24.87 7.53
CA GLU A 631 14.30 24.65 8.38
C GLU A 631 14.63 23.85 9.66
N VAL A 632 15.87 23.40 9.82
CA VAL A 632 16.36 22.68 11.01
C VAL A 632 17.02 23.64 12.02
N SER A 633 17.12 24.95 11.70
CA SER A 633 17.77 25.95 12.55
C SER A 633 16.83 27.01 13.15
N LYS A 634 15.55 26.70 13.31
CA LYS A 634 14.60 27.55 14.08
C LYS A 634 13.91 26.78 15.19
#